data_AF-A0A969PQF7-F1
#
_entry.id   AF-A0A969PQF7-F1
#
_cell.length_a   1.000
_cell.length_b   1.000
_cell.length_c   1.000
_cell.angle_alpha   90.00
_cell.angle_beta   90.00
_cell.angle_gamma   90.00
#
_symmetry.space_group_name_H-M   'P 1'
#
loop_
_entity.id
_entity.type
_entity.pdbx_description
1 polymer ?
#
loop_
_entity_poly.entity_id
_entity_poly.type
_entity_poly.pdbx_seq_one_letter_code
_entity_poly.pdbx_strand_id
1 'polypeptide(L)'
;MTDEMIIERVTKRIYEANPELLERYGDRGKEKCREDNNHHLKQLSAAFTVNSEAMFIDYAHWLNGILVRHGMETKHLTENFLFLEEAMKEDSSTRADVYRAYLQAARSSLDKSF
;
A
#
# COMPACT_ATOMS: atom_id res chain seq x y z
N MET A 1 7.69 7.77 -12.82
CA MET A 1 6.23 7.52 -12.91
C MET A 1 5.49 8.49 -11.99
N THR A 2 4.26 8.92 -12.33
CA THR A 2 3.47 9.79 -11.43
C THR A 2 2.74 8.95 -10.37
N ASP A 3 2.45 9.57 -9.23
CA ASP A 3 1.71 8.90 -8.15
C ASP A 3 0.29 8.49 -8.59
N GLU A 4 -0.36 9.29 -9.45
CA GLU A 4 -1.66 8.96 -10.04
C GLU A 4 -1.64 7.67 -10.87
N MET A 5 -0.60 7.48 -11.69
CA MET A 5 -0.43 6.25 -12.46
C MET A 5 -0.22 5.03 -11.56
N ILE A 6 0.48 5.21 -10.43
CA ILE A 6 0.68 4.13 -9.45
C ILE A 6 -0.66 3.78 -8.81
N ILE A 7 -1.43 4.77 -8.33
CA ILE A 7 -2.74 4.56 -7.72
C ILE A 7 -3.68 3.82 -8.68
N GLU A 8 -3.72 4.21 -9.96
CA GLU A 8 -4.56 3.54 -10.95
C GLU A 8 -4.15 2.08 -11.16
N ARG A 9 -2.84 1.82 -11.33
CA ARG A 9 -2.30 0.45 -11.49
C ARG A 9 -2.64 -0.44 -10.30
N VAL A 10 -2.43 0.06 -9.08
CA VAL A 10 -2.69 -0.69 -7.85
C VAL A 10 -4.18 -0.94 -7.65
N THR A 11 -5.01 0.08 -7.83
CA THR A 11 -6.47 -0.05 -7.70
C THR A 11 -6.99 -1.09 -8.68
N LYS A 12 -6.55 -1.03 -9.94
CA LYS A 12 -6.91 -2.03 -10.95
C LYS A 12 -6.49 -3.44 -10.51
N ARG A 13 -5.23 -3.60 -10.06
CA ARG A 13 -4.68 -4.88 -9.62
C ARG A 13 -5.44 -5.49 -8.44
N ILE A 14 -5.86 -4.67 -7.47
CA ILE A 14 -6.67 -5.09 -6.31
C ILE A 14 -8.02 -5.67 -6.76
N TYR A 15 -8.70 -4.97 -7.67
CA TYR A 15 -10.02 -5.40 -8.17
C TYR A 15 -9.94 -6.57 -9.16
N GLU A 16 -8.82 -6.74 -9.86
CA GLU A 16 -8.55 -7.95 -10.65
C GLU A 16 -8.27 -9.15 -9.75
N ALA A 17 -7.58 -8.95 -8.61
CA ALA A 17 -7.31 -10.00 -7.63
C ALA A 17 -8.56 -10.41 -6.84
N ASN A 18 -9.46 -9.46 -6.60
CA ASN A 18 -10.65 -9.63 -5.74
C ASN A 18 -11.91 -9.08 -6.44
N PRO A 19 -12.42 -9.74 -7.50
CA PRO A 19 -13.57 -9.26 -8.26
C PRO A 19 -14.84 -9.03 -7.43
N GLU A 20 -15.00 -9.79 -6.33
CA GLU A 20 -16.12 -9.69 -5.39
C GLU A 20 -16.18 -8.35 -4.66
N LEU A 21 -15.06 -7.60 -4.57
CA LEU A 21 -15.07 -6.24 -4.01
C LEU A 21 -15.96 -5.30 -4.81
N LEU A 22 -16.09 -5.51 -6.12
CA LEU A 22 -16.97 -4.70 -6.96
C LEU A 22 -18.44 -4.99 -6.67
N GLU A 23 -18.80 -6.26 -6.52
CA GLU A 23 -20.17 -6.64 -6.14
C GLU A 23 -20.53 -6.09 -4.76
N ARG A 24 -19.59 -6.16 -3.81
CA ARG A 24 -19.83 -5.77 -2.42
C ARG A 24 -19.86 -4.27 -2.18
N TYR A 25 -19.00 -3.50 -2.85
CA TYR A 25 -18.78 -2.08 -2.55
C TYR A 25 -19.03 -1.13 -3.72
N GLY A 26 -19.25 -1.65 -4.94
CA GLY A 26 -19.47 -0.85 -6.14
C GLY A 26 -18.33 0.11 -6.46
N ASP A 27 -18.63 1.13 -7.25
CA ASP A 27 -17.64 2.13 -7.66
C ASP A 27 -17.17 3.01 -6.50
N ARG A 28 -18.01 3.21 -5.48
CA ARG A 28 -17.60 3.90 -4.25
C ARG A 28 -16.47 3.17 -3.52
N GLY A 29 -16.46 1.84 -3.56
CA GLY A 29 -15.33 1.04 -3.05
C GLY A 29 -14.04 1.34 -3.80
N LYS A 30 -14.10 1.50 -5.12
CA LYS A 30 -12.93 1.82 -5.96
C LYS A 30 -12.39 3.20 -5.63
N GLU A 31 -13.26 4.19 -5.47
CA GLU A 31 -12.87 5.54 -5.05
C GLU A 31 -12.16 5.52 -3.69
N LYS A 32 -12.70 4.78 -2.71
CA LYS A 32 -12.07 4.63 -1.39
C LYS A 32 -10.72 3.91 -1.47
N CYS A 33 -10.62 2.86 -2.28
CA CYS A 33 -9.36 2.18 -2.53
C CYS A 33 -8.30 3.12 -3.17
N ARG A 34 -8.72 4.01 -4.06
CA ARG A 34 -7.82 5.04 -4.63
C ARG A 34 -7.37 6.05 -3.57
N GLU A 35 -8.27 6.48 -2.70
CA GLU A 35 -7.95 7.36 -1.56
C GLU A 35 -6.92 6.70 -0.62
N ASP A 36 -7.13 5.43 -0.26
CA ASP A 36 -6.21 4.68 0.60
C ASP A 36 -4.81 4.58 -0.02
N ASN A 37 -4.72 4.28 -1.32
CA ASN A 37 -3.45 4.22 -2.05
C ASN A 37 -2.75 5.58 -2.14
N ASN A 38 -3.50 6.67 -2.28
CA ASN A 38 -2.95 8.02 -2.18
C ASN A 38 -2.37 8.29 -0.78
N HIS A 39 -3.06 7.86 0.28
CA HIS A 39 -2.55 7.97 1.64
C HIS A 39 -1.25 7.16 1.84
N HIS A 40 -1.15 5.95 1.30
CA HIS A 40 0.09 5.16 1.33
C HIS A 40 1.25 5.89 0.65
N LEU A 41 1.05 6.43 -0.55
CA LEU A 41 2.08 7.17 -1.29
C LEU A 41 2.53 8.45 -0.58
N LYS A 42 1.61 9.15 0.09
CA LYS A 42 1.96 10.32 0.93
C LYS A 42 2.85 9.92 2.11
N GLN A 43 2.58 8.78 2.75
CA GLN A 43 3.41 8.27 3.85
C GLN A 43 4.79 7.82 3.38
N LEU A 44 4.87 7.16 2.22
CA LEU A 44 6.15 6.84 1.58
C LEU A 44 6.95 8.10 1.26
N SER A 45 6.30 9.12 0.69
CA SER A 45 6.93 10.40 0.37
C SER A 45 7.46 11.11 1.61
N ALA A 46 6.68 11.12 2.70
CA ALA A 46 7.10 11.69 3.96
C ALA A 46 8.31 10.94 4.55
N ALA A 47 8.24 9.60 4.62
CA ALA A 47 9.33 8.75 5.09
C ALA A 47 10.61 8.89 4.23
N PHE A 48 10.47 9.03 2.92
CA PHE A 48 11.57 9.27 1.99
C PHE A 48 12.22 10.64 2.22
N THR A 49 11.40 11.69 2.40
CA THR A 49 11.86 13.07 2.63
C THR A 49 12.72 13.18 3.90
N VAL A 50 12.37 12.43 4.95
CA VAL A 50 13.14 12.39 6.21
C VAL A 50 14.14 11.23 6.28
N ASN A 51 14.28 10.46 5.20
CA ASN A 51 15.16 9.28 5.10
C ASN A 51 15.00 8.28 6.27
N SER A 52 13.75 7.91 6.58
CA SER A 52 13.42 7.00 7.69
C SER A 52 12.51 5.85 7.24
N GLU A 53 13.10 4.66 7.07
CA GLU A 53 12.34 3.42 6.87
C GLU A 53 11.41 3.12 8.05
N ALA A 54 11.92 3.34 9.27
CA ALA A 54 11.18 3.11 10.52
C ALA A 54 9.86 3.90 10.56
N MET A 55 9.83 5.12 10.01
CA MET A 55 8.60 5.92 9.94
C MET A 55 7.50 5.23 9.12
N PHE A 56 7.86 4.55 8.03
CA PHE A 56 6.87 3.83 7.21
C PHE A 56 6.46 2.49 7.86
N ILE A 57 7.39 1.82 8.55
CA ILE A 57 7.09 0.62 9.35
C ILE A 57 6.10 0.95 10.47
N ASP A 58 6.32 2.03 11.22
CA ASP A 58 5.42 2.48 12.29
C ASP A 58 4.02 2.81 11.74
N TYR A 59 3.97 3.49 10.60
CA TYR A 59 2.72 3.73 9.87
C TYR A 59 1.99 2.43 9.54
N ALA A 60 2.70 1.43 9.02
CA ALA A 60 2.13 0.13 8.66
C ALA A 60 1.55 -0.61 9.88
N HIS A 61 2.28 -0.65 11.00
CA HIS A 61 1.79 -1.30 12.23
C HIS A 61 0.59 -0.57 12.84
N TRP A 62 0.63 0.77 12.88
CA TRP A 62 -0.51 1.57 13.34
C TRP A 62 -1.76 1.33 12.50
N LEU A 63 -1.62 1.39 11.16
CA LEU A 63 -2.73 1.18 10.25
C LEU A 63 -3.26 -0.26 10.36
N ASN A 64 -2.39 -1.26 10.37
CA ASN A 64 -2.80 -2.65 10.56
C ASN A 64 -3.62 -2.83 11.85
N GLY A 65 -3.20 -2.22 12.96
CA GLY A 65 -3.94 -2.25 14.22
C GLY A 65 -5.35 -1.66 14.11
N ILE A 66 -5.53 -0.60 13.31
CA ILE A 66 -6.86 -0.03 13.02
C ILE A 66 -7.67 -0.99 12.16
N LEU A 67 -7.12 -1.46 11.03
CA LEU A 67 -7.84 -2.29 10.06
C LEU A 67 -8.28 -3.62 10.67
N VAL A 68 -7.43 -4.26 11.47
CA VAL A 68 -7.75 -5.51 12.18
C VAL A 68 -8.89 -5.31 13.19
N ARG A 69 -8.92 -4.19 13.92
CA ARG A 69 -10.04 -3.86 14.81
C ARG A 69 -11.36 -3.66 14.05
N HIS A 70 -11.30 -3.31 12.76
CA HIS A 70 -12.45 -3.17 11.88
C HIS A 70 -12.75 -4.43 11.04
N GLY A 71 -12.12 -5.57 11.38
CA GLY A 71 -12.44 -6.88 10.78
C GLY A 71 -11.69 -7.21 9.51
N MET A 72 -10.64 -6.46 9.16
CA MET A 72 -9.74 -6.84 8.07
C MET A 72 -8.62 -7.76 8.58
N GLU A 73 -8.19 -8.70 7.74
CA GLU A 73 -6.96 -9.46 8.00
C GLU A 73 -5.72 -8.66 7.58
N THR A 74 -4.60 -8.83 8.30
CA THR A 74 -3.31 -8.20 7.98
C THR A 74 -2.87 -8.45 6.53
N LYS A 75 -3.22 -9.62 5.97
CA LYS A 75 -2.94 -9.98 4.58
C LYS A 75 -3.43 -8.95 3.57
N HIS A 76 -4.59 -8.30 3.82
CA HIS A 76 -5.14 -7.32 2.88
C HIS A 76 -4.25 -6.08 2.76
N LEU A 77 -3.65 -5.65 3.88
CA LEU A 77 -2.72 -4.51 3.88
C LEU A 77 -1.39 -4.89 3.23
N THR A 78 -0.84 -6.06 3.57
CA THR A 78 0.43 -6.53 3.00
C THR A 78 0.33 -6.83 1.50
N GLU A 79 -0.83 -7.30 1.02
CA GLU A 79 -1.12 -7.45 -0.41
C GLU A 79 -1.19 -6.10 -1.13
N ASN A 80 -1.84 -5.09 -0.53
CA ASN A 80 -1.84 -3.75 -1.12
C ASN A 80 -0.39 -3.20 -1.25
N PHE A 81 0.42 -3.36 -0.21
CA PHE A 81 1.84 -2.98 -0.27
C PHE A 81 2.62 -3.74 -1.34
N LEU A 82 2.37 -5.03 -1.52
CA LEU A 82 2.94 -5.80 -2.63
C LEU A 82 2.55 -5.21 -3.98
N PHE A 83 1.27 -4.86 -4.19
CA PHE A 83 0.83 -4.28 -5.45
C PHE A 83 1.42 -2.89 -5.70
N LEU A 84 1.65 -2.08 -4.66
CA LEU A 84 2.41 -0.84 -4.76
C LEU A 84 3.85 -1.09 -5.24
N GLU A 85 4.53 -2.11 -4.70
CA GLU A 85 5.87 -2.50 -5.16
C GLU A 85 5.86 -2.92 -6.64
N GLU A 86 4.91 -3.77 -7.03
CA GLU A 86 4.73 -4.25 -8.41
C GLU A 86 4.47 -3.10 -9.38
N ALA A 87 3.60 -2.16 -9.01
CA ALA A 87 3.24 -1.01 -9.83
C ALA A 87 4.44 -0.11 -10.16
N MET A 88 5.44 -0.10 -9.25
CA MET A 88 6.67 0.67 -9.39
C MET A 88 7.83 -0.12 -10.00
N LYS A 89 7.74 -1.44 -10.26
CA LYS A 89 8.92 -2.29 -10.57
C LYS A 89 9.77 -1.79 -11.75
N GLU A 90 9.14 -1.14 -12.73
CA GLU A 90 9.79 -0.63 -13.96
C GLU A 90 10.37 0.77 -13.78
N ASP A 91 10.07 1.45 -12.67
CA ASP A 91 10.63 2.74 -12.31
C ASP A 91 12.00 2.53 -11.63
N SER A 92 13.07 2.89 -12.35
CA SER A 92 14.46 2.80 -11.92
C SER A 92 14.98 4.06 -11.20
N SER A 93 14.08 4.97 -10.80
CA SER A 93 14.47 6.12 -10.00
C SER A 93 14.83 5.70 -8.57
N THR A 94 15.78 6.41 -7.95
CA THR A 94 16.15 6.21 -6.55
C THR A 94 14.94 6.29 -5.61
N ARG A 95 13.98 7.18 -5.90
CA ARG A 95 12.75 7.28 -5.11
C ARG A 95 11.96 5.97 -5.15
N ALA A 96 11.78 5.38 -6.33
CA ALA A 96 11.05 4.14 -6.49
C ALA A 96 11.78 2.95 -5.84
N ASP A 97 13.11 2.90 -5.92
CA ASP A 97 13.92 1.91 -5.19
C ASP A 97 13.70 2.00 -3.67
N VAL A 98 13.78 3.20 -3.10
CA VAL A 98 13.59 3.41 -1.65
C VAL A 98 12.15 3.12 -1.23
N TYR A 99 11.16 3.52 -2.02
CA TYR A 99 9.76 3.20 -1.73
C TYR A 99 9.52 1.69 -1.68
N ARG A 100 10.07 0.94 -2.64
CA ARG A 100 9.98 -0.53 -2.65
C ARG A 100 10.65 -1.15 -1.43
N ALA A 101 11.83 -0.66 -1.05
CA ALA A 101 12.51 -1.12 0.15
C ALA A 101 11.67 -0.91 1.42
N TYR A 102 11.06 0.28 1.58
CA TYR A 102 10.20 0.58 2.74
C TYR A 102 8.94 -0.29 2.78
N LEU A 103 8.29 -0.51 1.63
CA LEU A 103 7.13 -1.41 1.52
C LEU A 103 7.50 -2.85 1.88
N GLN A 104 8.62 -3.36 1.35
CA GLN A 104 9.12 -4.69 1.64
C GLN A 104 9.44 -4.87 3.13
N ALA A 105 10.07 -3.86 3.76
CA ALA A 105 10.41 -3.87 5.18
C ALA A 105 9.13 -3.89 6.05
N ALA A 106 8.15 -3.03 5.74
CA ALA A 106 6.87 -2.98 6.43
C ALA A 106 6.06 -4.29 6.31
N ARG A 107 6.05 -4.92 5.13
CA ARG A 107 5.42 -6.24 4.96
C ARG A 107 6.12 -7.30 5.82
N SER A 108 7.45 -7.32 5.76
CA SER A 108 8.27 -8.26 6.52
C SER A 108 8.11 -8.11 8.05
N SER A 109 7.83 -6.89 8.54
CA SER A 109 7.60 -6.64 9.96
C SER A 109 6.20 -7.06 10.41
N LEU A 110 5.19 -6.88 9.56
CA LEU A 110 3.82 -7.34 9.81
C LEU A 110 3.71 -8.87 9.82
N ASP A 111 4.42 -9.57 8.92
CA ASP A 111 4.40 -11.04 8.84
C ASP A 111 5.06 -11.72 10.06
N LYS A 112 5.98 -11.03 10.74
CA LYS A 112 6.66 -11.52 11.97
C LYS A 112 5.84 -11.32 13.25
N SER A 113 4.68 -10.69 13.18
CA SER A 113 3.87 -10.32 14.35
C SER A 113 2.90 -11.42 14.83
N PHE A 114 3.07 -12.67 14.37
CA PHE A 114 2.29 -13.85 14.76
C PHE A 114 3.19 -14.98 15.27
#